data_AF-A0A151T2M0-F1
#
_entry.id   AF-A0A151T2M0-F1
#
_cell.length_a   1.000
_cell.length_b   1.000
_cell.length_c   1.000
_cell.angle_alpha   90.00
_cell.angle_beta   90.00
_cell.angle_gamma   90.00
#
_symmetry.space_group_name_H-M   'P 1'
#
loop_
_entity.id
_entity.type
_entity.pdbx_description
1 polymer ?
#
loop_
_entity_poly.entity_id
_entity_poly.type
_entity_poly.pdbx_seq_one_letter_code
_entity_poly.pdbx_strand_id
1 'polypeptide(L)' 'MKSKRSGKGWLVVKDDMEKAYDRLKWAFVTNTFQDIWPPNNFVHMVYQCISSTNVRVLWNGEMLDSFT' A
#
# COMPACT_ATOMS: atom_id res chain seq x y z
N MET A 1 28.45 45.22 16.16
CA MET A 1 27.49 44.36 15.43
C MET A 1 27.14 43.16 16.34
N LYS A 2 25.90 43.05 16.84
CA LYS A 2 25.51 41.97 17.79
C LYS A 2 25.10 40.72 16.99
N SER A 3 25.85 39.64 17.09
CA SER A 3 25.49 38.35 16.47
C SER A 3 24.38 37.66 17.28
N LYS A 4 23.22 37.44 16.66
CA LYS A 4 22.12 36.66 17.25
C LYS A 4 22.49 35.18 17.20
N ARG A 5 22.77 34.54 18.35
CA ARG A 5 22.92 33.08 18.45
C ARG A 5 21.51 32.47 18.51
N SER A 6 20.95 32.05 17.38
CA SER A 6 19.70 31.28 17.37
C SER A 6 20.01 29.85 17.81
N GLY A 7 19.28 29.33 18.81
CA GLY A 7 19.36 27.92 19.20
C GLY A 7 18.97 26.99 18.05
N LYS A 8 19.47 25.75 18.06
CA LYS A 8 19.16 24.73 17.04
C LYS A 8 17.65 24.52 16.95
N GLY A 9 17.07 24.79 15.77
CA GLY A 9 15.69 24.46 15.46
C GLY A 9 15.55 23.02 15.01
N TRP A 10 14.36 22.43 15.19
CA TRP A 10 14.02 21.10 14.72
C TRP A 10 13.35 21.18 13.36
N LEU A 11 13.70 20.28 12.45
CA LEU A 11 13.05 20.10 11.16
C LEU A 11 12.29 18.77 11.18
N VAL A 12 11.03 18.80 10.76
CA VAL A 12 10.24 17.59 10.51
C VAL A 12 9.99 17.50 9.02
N VAL A 13 10.32 16.35 8.43
CA VAL A 13 9.96 16.01 7.06
C VAL A 13 8.72 15.12 7.13
N LYS A 14 7.62 15.58 6.54
CA LYS A 14 6.41 14.78 6.37
C LYS A 14 6.30 14.41 4.90
N ASP A 15 6.24 13.11 4.63
CA ASP A 15 5.95 12.55 3.32
C ASP A 15 4.54 11.95 3.35
N ASP A 16 3.76 12.17 2.30
CA ASP A 16 2.39 11.68 2.17
C ASP A 16 2.29 10.85 0.89
N MET A 17 2.01 9.55 1.05
CA MET A 17 1.97 8.62 -0.07
C MET A 17 0.61 8.71 -0.77
N GLU A 18 0.60 9.37 -1.92
CA GLU A 18 -0.57 9.41 -2.79
C GLU A 18 -0.97 7.99 -3.22
N LYS A 19 -2.19 7.56 -2.87
CA LYS A 19 -2.77 6.27 -3.30
C LYS A 19 -1.86 5.08 -3.04
N ALA A 20 -1.32 5.00 -1.82
CA ALA A 20 -0.33 4.00 -1.43
C ALA A 20 -0.71 2.55 -1.77
N TYR A 21 -1.99 2.19 -1.64
CA TYR A 21 -2.49 0.84 -1.96
C TYR A 21 -2.62 0.61 -3.47
N ASP A 22 -3.09 1.61 -4.23
CA ASP A 22 -3.27 1.49 -5.67
C ASP A 22 -1.93 1.42 -6.42
N ARG A 23 -0.89 2.04 -5.86
CA ARG A 23 0.47 2.11 -6.44
C ARG A 23 1.41 1.02 -5.95
N LEU A 24 0.93 0.14 -5.06
CA LEU A 24 1.74 -0.93 -4.50
C LEU A 24 2.05 -1.98 -5.59
N LYS A 25 3.32 -2.35 -5.73
CA LYS A 25 3.70 -3.43 -6.64
C LYS A 25 3.47 -4.78 -5.96
N TRP A 26 2.72 -5.68 -6.61
CA TRP A 26 2.48 -7.02 -6.05
C TRP A 26 3.77 -7.80 -5.78
N ALA A 27 4.76 -7.66 -6.66
CA ALA A 27 6.09 -8.25 -6.44
C ALA A 27 6.77 -7.74 -5.16
N PHE A 28 6.56 -6.47 -4.78
CA PHE A 28 7.09 -5.94 -3.54
C PHE A 28 6.46 -6.67 -2.34
N VAL A 29 5.14 -6.83 -2.34
CA VAL A 29 4.42 -7.55 -1.28
C VAL A 29 4.91 -8.99 -1.14
N THR A 30 5.03 -9.73 -2.24
CA THR A 30 5.49 -11.13 -2.19
C THR A 30 6.93 -11.25 -1.74
N ASN A 31 7.83 -10.35 -2.19
CA ASN A 31 9.23 -10.36 -1.79
C ASN A 31 9.37 -10.02 -0.29
N THR A 32 8.66 -9.00 0.20
CA THR A 32 8.64 -8.66 1.63
C THR A 32 8.14 -9.82 2.47
N PHE A 33 7.12 -10.55 2.02
CA PHE A 33 6.70 -11.76 2.72
C PHE A 33 7.79 -12.83 2.69
N GLN A 34 8.45 -13.08 1.55
CA GLN A 34 9.57 -14.01 1.49
C GLN A 34 10.70 -13.66 2.46
N ASP A 35 10.97 -12.37 2.68
CA ASP A 35 12.01 -11.89 3.59
C ASP A 35 11.67 -12.10 5.08
N ILE A 36 10.39 -12.13 5.47
CA ILE A 36 9.94 -12.35 6.85
C ILE A 36 9.56 -13.81 7.16
N TRP A 37 9.72 -14.71 6.17
CA TRP A 37 9.61 -16.17 6.30
C TRP A 37 8.28 -16.71 6.88
N PRO A 38 7.10 -16.26 6.43
CA PRO A 38 5.84 -16.90 6.76
C PRO A 38 5.68 -18.21 5.95
N PRO A 39 4.73 -19.08 6.33
CA PRO A 39 4.39 -20.26 5.54
C PRO A 39 4.05 -19.92 4.07
N ASN A 40 4.62 -20.66 3.11
CA ASN A 40 4.43 -20.38 1.68
C ASN A 40 2.96 -20.40 1.23
N ASN A 41 2.12 -21.23 1.86
CA ASN A 41 0.69 -21.26 1.61
C ASN A 41 0.01 -19.93 1.98
N PHE A 42 0.47 -19.25 3.03
CA PHE A 42 -0.02 -17.92 3.40
C PHE A 42 0.37 -16.88 2.34
N VAL A 43 1.64 -16.86 1.91
CA VAL A 43 2.09 -15.94 0.86
C VAL A 43 1.31 -16.14 -0.44
N HIS A 44 1.10 -17.39 -0.82
CA HIS A 44 0.32 -17.74 -2.00
C HIS A 44 -1.13 -17.27 -1.88
N MET A 45 -1.77 -17.49 -0.73
CA MET A 45 -3.14 -17.03 -0.47
C MET A 45 -3.26 -15.51 -0.59
N VAL A 46 -2.34 -14.76 0.04
CA VAL A 46 -2.32 -13.29 -0.05
C VAL A 46 -2.12 -12.84 -1.50
N TYR A 47 -1.19 -13.46 -2.23
CA TYR A 47 -0.95 -13.15 -3.64
C TYR A 47 -2.21 -13.35 -4.50
N GLN A 48 -2.93 -14.46 -4.30
CA GLN A 48 -4.20 -14.69 -5.01
C GLN A 48 -5.20 -13.58 -4.70
N CYS A 49 -5.39 -13.22 -3.43
CA CYS A 49 -6.35 -12.16 -3.04
C CYS A 49 -6.04 -10.80 -3.67
N ILE A 50 -4.77 -10.38 -3.73
CA ILE A 50 -4.40 -9.05 -4.21
C ILE A 50 -4.21 -8.97 -5.73
N SER A 51 -3.88 -10.07 -6.40
CA SER A 51 -3.68 -10.10 -7.86
C SER A 51 -4.94 -10.37 -8.66
N SER A 52 -6.00 -10.92 -8.03
CA SER A 52 -7.23 -11.33 -8.70
C SER A 52 -8.46 -10.54 -8.24
N THR A 53 -8.36 -9.21 -8.24
CA THR A 53 -9.51 -8.37 -7.90
C THR A 53 -10.59 -8.47 -8.99
N ASN A 54 -11.74 -9.07 -8.65
CA ASN A 54 -12.95 -9.00 -9.47
C ASN A 54 -13.96 -8.12 -8.73
N VAL A 55 -14.29 -6.97 -9.33
CA VAL A 55 -15.26 -6.05 -8.76
C VAL A 55 -16.54 -6.11 -9.58
N ARG A 56 -17.67 -6.16 -8.87
CA ARG A 56 -19.01 -6.07 -9.46
C ARG A 56 -19.74 -4.90 -8.83
N VAL A 57 -20.48 -4.15 -9.64
CA VAL A 57 -21.31 -3.05 -9.15
C VAL A 57 -22.64 -3.64 -8.67
N LEU A 58 -23.02 -3.32 -7.45
CA LEU A 58 -24.39 -3.55 -6.96
C LEU A 58 -25.23 -2.31 -7.29
N TRP A 59 -26.13 -2.41 -8.27
CA TRP A 59 -26.98 -1.31 -8.72
C TRP A 59 -28.45 -1.67 -8.49
N ASN A 60 -29.15 -0.87 -7.68
CA ASN A 60 -30.56 -1.11 -7.32
C ASN A 60 -30.86 -2.53 -6.79
N GLY A 61 -29.89 -3.15 -6.12
CA GLY A 61 -30.03 -4.52 -5.58
C GLY A 61 -29.69 -5.62 -6.59
N GLU A 62 -29.43 -5.28 -7.85
CA GLU A 62 -28.96 -6.22 -8.87
C GLU A 62 -27.44 -6.13 -9.02
N MET A 63 -26.79 -7.28 -9.11
CA MET A 63 -25.35 -7.38 -9.33
C MET A 63 -25.08 -7.30 -10.83
N LEU A 64 -24.39 -6.25 -11.27
CA LEU A 64 -23.96 -6.10 -12.65
C LEU A 64 -22.77 -7.01 -12.96
N ASP A 65 -22.49 -7.16 -14.25
CA ASP A 65 -21.32 -7.89 -14.73
C ASP A 65 -20.03 -7.33 -14.15
N SER A 66 -19.02 -8.21 -14.02
CA SER A 66 -17.71 -7.79 -13.56
C SER A 66 -17.03 -6.91 -14.59
N PHE A 67 -16.40 -5.85 -14.13
CA PHE A 67 -15.56 -4.99 -14.95
C PHE A 67 -14.08 -5.30 -14.70
N THR A 68 -13.27 -5.13 -15.74
CA THR A 68 -11.81 -5.33 -15.71
C THR A 68 -11.09 -4.02 -15.98
#